data_AF-A0A975T622-F1
#
_entry.id   AF-A0A975T622-F1
#
_cell.length_a   1.000
_cell.length_b   1.000
_cell.length_c   1.000
_cell.angle_alpha   90.00
_cell.angle_beta   90.00
_cell.angle_gamma   90.00
#
_symmetry.space_group_name_H-M   'P 1'
#
loop_
_entity.id
_entity.type
_entity.pdbx_description
1 polymer ?
#
loop_
_entity_poly.entity_id
_entity_poly.type
_entity_poly.pdbx_seq_one_letter_code
_entity_poly.pdbx_strand_id
1 'polypeptide(L)' 'MHDLSLVFGNPPKVIWIRLGNCSTSQVENLLRQSFDMITLFYQDKNLSLLALP' A
#
# COMPACT_ATOMS: atom_id res chain seq x y z
N MET A 1 -10.10 7.35 25.48
CA MET A 1 -10.20 7.28 24.00
C MET A 1 -8.79 7.51 23.51
N HIS A 2 -8.01 6.43 23.38
CA HIS A 2 -6.57 6.50 23.16
C HIS A 2 -6.30 6.47 21.65
N ASP A 3 -5.95 7.62 21.10
CA ASP A 3 -5.48 7.76 19.73
C ASP A 3 -4.14 7.01 19.56
N LEU A 4 -4.22 5.76 19.09
CA LEU A 4 -3.06 4.95 18.67
C LEU A 4 -2.18 5.67 17.63
N SER A 5 -2.72 6.69 16.96
CA SER A 5 -2.01 7.62 16.07
C SER A 5 -0.90 8.41 16.75
N LEU A 6 -1.07 8.80 18.03
CA LEU A 6 -0.08 9.59 18.77
C LEU A 6 1.10 8.77 19.29
N VAL A 7 0.94 7.44 19.40
CA VAL A 7 1.96 6.54 19.98
C VAL A 7 2.86 5.93 18.91
N PHE A 8 2.36 5.70 17.69
CA PHE A 8 3.08 4.97 16.64
C PHE A 8 3.60 5.83 15.47
N GLY A 9 3.42 7.16 15.53
CA GLY A 9 3.84 8.08 14.47
C GLY A 9 2.93 8.04 13.24
N ASN A 10 3.42 8.57 12.11
CA ASN A 10 2.66 8.68 10.86
C ASN A 10 1.89 7.39 10.53
N PRO A 11 0.65 7.49 10.00
CA PRO A 11 -0.17 6.33 9.69
C PRO A 11 0.59 5.33 8.80
N PRO A 12 0.37 4.02 8.99
CA PRO A 12 1.08 3.00 8.21
C PRO A 12 0.81 3.22 6.71
N LYS A 13 1.84 3.01 5.90
CA LYS A 13 1.69 3.00 4.44
C LYS A 13 0.88 1.78 4.03
N VAL A 14 -0.33 2.00 3.50
CA VAL A 14 -1.24 0.95 3.06
C VAL A 14 -1.25 0.87 1.54
N ILE A 15 -1.10 -0.34 1.00
CA ILE A 15 -1.32 -0.62 -0.42
C ILE A 15 -2.66 -1.35 -0.55
N TRP A 16 -3.63 -0.70 -1.19
CA TRP A 16 -4.94 -1.28 -1.46
C TRP A 16 -4.92 -1.93 -2.84
N ILE A 17 -5.04 -3.25 -2.88
CA ILE A 17 -5.16 -4.03 -4.12
C ILE A 17 -6.65 -4.13 -4.47
N ARG A 18 -7.05 -3.57 -5.62
CA ARG A 18 -8.45 -3.54 -6.08
C ARG A 18 -8.80 -4.67 -7.04
N LEU A 19 -8.10 -5.80 -6.90
CA LEU A 19 -8.46 -7.02 -7.61
C LEU A 19 -9.70 -7.66 -6.97
N GLY A 20 -10.62 -8.14 -7.80
CA GLY A 20 -11.74 -8.98 -7.37
C GLY A 20 -11.28 -10.41 -7.03
N ASN A 21 -12.14 -11.41 -7.29
CA ASN A 21 -11.73 -12.80 -7.21
C ASN A 21 -10.61 -13.06 -8.24
N CYS A 22 -9.39 -13.19 -7.74
CA CYS A 22 -8.20 -13.40 -8.52
C CYS A 22 -7.34 -14.48 -7.88
N SER A 23 -6.47 -15.11 -8.66
CA SER A 23 -5.49 -16.04 -8.11
C SER A 23 -4.37 -15.28 -7.39
N THR A 24 -3.71 -15.97 -6.46
CA THR A 24 -2.51 -15.46 -5.79
C THR A 24 -1.43 -15.04 -6.79
N SER A 25 -1.31 -15.75 -7.93
CA SER A 25 -0.37 -15.41 -9.01
C SER A 25 -0.70 -14.08 -9.69
N GLN A 26 -1.98 -13.72 -9.81
CA GLN A 26 -2.38 -12.41 -10.37
C GLN A 26 -2.03 -11.27 -9.41
N VAL A 27 -2.23 -11.47 -8.12
CA VAL A 27 -1.80 -10.52 -7.07
C VAL A 27 -0.29 -10.33 -7.10
N GLU A 28 0.47 -11.43 -7.17
CA GLU A 28 1.93 -11.39 -7.27
C GLU A 28 2.39 -10.61 -8.51
N ASN A 29 1.83 -10.93 -9.68
CA ASN A 29 2.18 -10.25 -10.92
C ASN A 29 1.86 -8.75 -10.86
N LEU A 30 0.71 -8.35 -10.30
CA LEU A 30 0.35 -6.95 -10.11
C LEU A 30 1.36 -6.23 -9.23
N LEU A 31 1.75 -6.84 -8.10
CA LEU A 31 2.75 -6.27 -7.18
C LEU A 31 4.12 -6.14 -7.84
N ARG A 32 4.55 -7.14 -8.61
CA ARG A 32 5.82 -7.11 -9.36
C ARG A 32 5.81 -6.06 -10.46
N GLN A 33 4.72 -5.92 -11.20
CA GLN A 33 4.57 -4.90 -12.23
C GLN A 33 4.50 -3.49 -11.64
N SER A 34 3.91 -3.35 -10.45
CA SER A 34 3.78 -2.07 -9.75
C SER A 34 4.96 -1.76 -8.82
N PHE A 35 6.06 -2.52 -8.91
CA PHE A 35 7.20 -2.41 -7.99
C PHE A 35 7.82 -1.01 -7.97
N ASP A 36 7.96 -0.37 -9.13
CA ASP A 36 8.48 0.99 -9.24
C ASP A 36 7.53 2.00 -8.56
N MET A 37 6.22 1.82 -8.73
CA MET A 37 5.19 2.66 -8.11
C MET A 37 5.17 2.50 -6.58
N ILE A 38 5.34 1.27 -6.08
CA ILE A 38 5.46 0.97 -4.66
C ILE A 38 6.73 1.62 -4.08
N THR A 39 7.83 1.60 -4.83
CA THR A 39 9.09 2.23 -4.41
C THR A 39 8.94 3.75 -4.32
N LEU A 40 8.32 4.39 -5.32
CA LEU A 40 8.02 5.82 -5.29
C LEU A 40 7.07 6.17 -4.12
N PHE A 41 6.04 5.36 -3.91
CA PHE A 41 5.12 5.52 -2.77
C PHE A 41 5.82 5.36 -1.42
N TYR A 42 6.80 4.46 -1.31
CA TYR A 42 7.59 4.30 -0.09
C TYR A 42 8.44 5.55 0.20
N GLN A 43 9.02 6.15 -0.83
CA GLN A 43 9.84 7.36 -0.71
C GLN A 43 9.00 8.62 -0.36
N ASP A 44 7.75 8.67 -0.80
CA ASP A 44 6.86 9.81 -0.53
C ASP A 44 6.39 9.82 0.93
N LYS A 45 6.83 10.79 1.74
CA LYS A 45 6.48 10.85 3.17
C LYS A 45 5.05 11.34 3.46
N ASN A 46 4.36 11.88 2.47
CA ASN A 46 3.01 12.43 2.64
C ASN A 46 1.93 11.42 2.24
N LEU A 47 2.25 10.52 1.31
CA LEU A 47 1.32 9.49 0.87
C LEU A 47 1.27 8.30 1.86
N SER A 48 0.06 8.05 2.35
CA SER A 48 -0.23 6.95 3.29
C SER A 48 -1.06 5.82 2.65
N LEU A 49 -1.63 6.05 1.46
CA LEU A 49 -2.42 5.07 0.70
C LEU A 49 -2.00 5.02 -0.77
N LEU A 50 -1.72 3.82 -1.28
CA LEU A 50 -1.52 3.54 -2.70
C LEU A 50 -2.59 2.55 -3.16
N ALA A 51 -3.41 2.92 -4.14
CA ALA A 51 -4.40 2.01 -4.71
C ALA A 51 -3.86 1.42 -6.03
N LEU A 52 -3.73 0.10 -6.10
CA LEU A 52 -3.37 -0.65 -7.31
C LEU A 52 -4.65 -1.28 -7.91
N PRO A 53 -4.86 -1.19 -9.23
CA PRO A 53 -6.02 -1.75 -9.91
C PRO A 53 -6.05 -3.28 -9.89
#